data_AF-A0A8S9SVJ6-F1
#
_entry.id   AF-A0A8S9SVJ6-F1
#
_cell.length_a   1.000
_cell.length_b   1.000
_cell.length_c   1.000
_cell.angle_alpha   90.00
_cell.angle_beta   90.00
_cell.angle_gamma   90.00
#
_symmetry.space_group_name_H-M   'P 1'
#
loop_
_entity.id
_entity.type
_entity.pdbx_description
1 polymer ?
#
loop_
_entity_poly.entity_id
_entity_poly.type
_entity_poly.pdbx_seq_one_letter_code
_entity_poly.pdbx_strand_id
1 'polypeptide(L)'
;MGDDNLSLLQRRAIPWLLWTIWKNRNIILYADTQITLITQLQQANEEARLWHELNDAKQSIELHSGAAFITQDYSGNVLHHAREALTFSPNRLTAKLQCLEWALRSMKDLAYQDIVIGSDSHDLIDAVMQPLKWPRFRILLQKIKSLCATFSSVAFETESIGSNKIVREIAKSVLRDGRFQSYLALGGPAWLHHLINREATLVSS
;
A
#
# COMPACT_ATOMS: atom_id res chain seq x y z
N MET A 1 -28.80 -25.83 24.28
CA MET A 1 -27.61 -26.36 23.59
C MET A 1 -26.94 -25.17 22.97
N GLY A 2 -25.78 -24.78 23.49
CA GLY A 2 -25.10 -23.54 23.11
C GLY A 2 -24.64 -23.59 21.67
N ASP A 3 -24.72 -22.45 20.98
CA ASP A 3 -24.05 -22.23 19.71
C ASP A 3 -22.55 -22.39 19.92
N ASP A 4 -22.05 -23.61 19.68
CA ASP A 4 -20.64 -23.93 19.63
C ASP A 4 -20.03 -23.25 18.40
N ASN A 5 -19.70 -21.96 18.57
CA ASN A 5 -18.86 -21.25 17.62
C ASN A 5 -17.53 -22.02 17.51
N LEU A 6 -17.32 -22.71 16.39
CA LEU A 6 -16.03 -23.34 16.04
C LEU A 6 -14.89 -22.38 16.39
N SER A 7 -13.85 -22.86 17.09
CA SER A 7 -12.69 -22.05 17.40
C SER A 7 -12.07 -21.46 16.13
N LEU A 8 -11.46 -20.28 16.25
CA LEU A 8 -10.80 -19.61 15.12
C LEU A 8 -9.80 -20.53 14.41
N LEU A 9 -9.07 -21.34 15.17
CA LEU A 9 -8.13 -22.34 14.65
C LEU A 9 -8.84 -23.38 13.77
N GLN A 10 -9.95 -23.93 14.24
CA GLN A 10 -10.72 -24.93 13.49
C GLN A 10 -11.31 -24.33 12.21
N ARG A 11 -11.80 -23.08 12.25
CA ARG A 11 -12.32 -22.40 11.04
C ARG A 11 -11.23 -22.18 10.01
N ARG A 12 -10.06 -21.74 10.47
CA ARG A 12 -8.88 -21.50 9.64
C ARG A 12 -8.37 -22.77 8.98
N ALA A 13 -8.48 -23.93 9.62
CA ALA A 13 -8.05 -25.20 9.05
C ALA A 13 -8.97 -25.76 7.94
N ILE A 14 -10.21 -25.28 7.79
CA ILE A 14 -11.21 -25.84 6.87
C ILE A 14 -10.68 -26.01 5.43
N PRO A 15 -10.03 -25.01 4.79
CA PRO A 15 -9.49 -25.18 3.43
C PRO A 15 -8.43 -26.28 3.33
N TRP A 16 -7.55 -26.39 4.32
CA TRP A 16 -6.49 -27.41 4.38
C TRP A 16 -7.06 -28.81 4.62
N LEU A 17 -8.14 -28.92 5.39
CA LEU A 17 -8.85 -30.18 5.60
C LEU A 17 -9.50 -30.68 4.30
N LEU A 18 -10.17 -29.79 3.57
CA LEU A 18 -10.76 -30.11 2.26
C LEU A 18 -9.69 -30.53 1.24
N TRP A 19 -8.58 -29.79 1.19
CA TRP A 19 -7.43 -30.13 0.36
C TRP A 19 -6.83 -31.50 0.71
N THR A 20 -6.73 -31.81 2.00
CA THR A 20 -6.21 -33.07 2.50
C THR A 20 -7.11 -34.24 2.14
N ILE A 21 -8.44 -34.09 2.26
CA ILE A 21 -9.40 -35.11 1.81
C ILE A 21 -9.23 -35.38 0.30
N TRP A 22 -9.09 -34.33 -0.50
CA TRP A 22 -8.87 -34.46 -1.93
C TRP A 22 -7.55 -35.16 -2.27
N LYS A 23 -6.44 -34.77 -1.62
CA LYS A 23 -5.13 -35.42 -1.78
C LYS A 23 -5.18 -36.89 -1.39
N ASN A 24 -5.83 -37.22 -0.27
CA ASN A 24 -5.95 -38.58 0.22
C ASN A 24 -6.72 -39.46 -0.78
N ARG A 25 -7.85 -38.95 -1.32
CA ARG A 25 -8.60 -39.64 -2.37
C ARG A 25 -7.73 -39.95 -3.59
N ASN A 26 -6.94 -38.99 -4.05
CA ASN A 26 -6.10 -39.19 -5.22
C ASN A 26 -4.93 -40.15 -4.97
N ILE A 27 -4.29 -40.07 -3.80
CA ILE A 27 -3.19 -40.97 -3.45
C ILE A 27 -3.67 -42.43 -3.39
N ILE A 28 -4.86 -42.68 -2.83
CA ILE A 28 -5.46 -44.02 -2.82
C ILE A 28 -5.71 -44.50 -4.26
N LEU A 29 -6.27 -43.63 -5.12
CA LEU A 29 -6.61 -43.99 -6.51
C LEU A 29 -5.41 -44.27 -7.40
N TYR A 30 -4.29 -43.58 -7.21
CA TYR A 30 -3.15 -43.62 -8.14
C TYR A 30 -1.88 -44.26 -7.59
N ALA A 31 -1.77 -44.40 -6.26
CA ALA A 31 -0.58 -44.93 -5.61
C ALA A 31 -0.89 -46.03 -4.58
N ASP A 32 -2.16 -46.40 -4.38
CA ASP A 32 -2.63 -47.44 -3.44
C ASP A 32 -1.98 -47.37 -2.05
N THR A 33 -1.77 -46.15 -1.58
CA THR A 33 -1.16 -45.85 -0.29
C THR A 33 -2.09 -44.96 0.52
N GLN A 34 -1.91 -44.92 1.83
CA GLN A 34 -2.64 -44.00 2.70
C GLN A 34 -1.81 -43.60 3.92
N ILE A 35 -1.83 -42.31 4.22
CA ILE A 35 -1.33 -41.75 5.48
C ILE A 35 -2.48 -41.77 6.48
N THR A 36 -2.19 -42.03 7.77
CA THR A 36 -3.24 -42.06 8.79
C THR A 36 -3.98 -40.73 8.89
N LEU A 37 -5.28 -40.81 9.16
CA LEU A 37 -6.14 -39.63 9.28
C LEU A 37 -5.63 -38.68 10.38
N ILE A 38 -5.08 -39.22 11.47
CA ILE A 38 -4.52 -38.41 12.57
C ILE A 38 -3.34 -37.57 12.08
N THR A 39 -2.39 -38.16 11.35
CA THR A 39 -1.24 -37.42 10.80
C THR A 39 -1.69 -36.38 9.77
N GLN A 40 -2.67 -36.71 8.94
CA GLN A 40 -3.28 -35.79 7.98
C GLN A 40 -3.95 -34.58 8.65
N LEU A 41 -4.70 -34.80 9.74
CA LEU A 41 -5.31 -33.73 10.52
C LEU A 41 -4.27 -32.84 11.21
N GLN A 42 -3.21 -33.43 11.76
CA GLN A 42 -2.10 -32.67 12.36
C GLN A 42 -1.41 -31.79 11.33
N GLN A 43 -1.09 -32.33 10.15
CA GLN A 43 -0.47 -31.57 9.06
C GLN A 43 -1.36 -30.43 8.58
N ALA A 44 -2.65 -30.69 8.33
CA ALA A 44 -3.58 -29.66 7.88
C ALA A 44 -3.72 -28.51 8.90
N ASN A 45 -3.76 -28.83 10.19
CA ASN A 45 -3.82 -27.83 11.25
C ASN A 45 -2.52 -27.02 11.35
N GLU A 46 -1.37 -27.68 11.24
CA GLU A 46 -0.07 -27.02 11.31
C GLU A 46 0.17 -26.14 10.07
N GLU A 47 -0.13 -26.63 8.88
CA GLU A 47 -0.06 -25.84 7.64
C GLU A 47 -0.98 -24.61 7.69
N ALA A 48 -2.21 -24.77 8.20
CA ALA A 48 -3.14 -23.65 8.38
C ALA A 48 -2.62 -22.64 9.41
N ARG A 49 -2.06 -23.12 10.54
CA ARG A 49 -1.46 -22.27 11.57
C ARG A 49 -0.29 -21.47 11.01
N LEU A 50 0.68 -22.15 10.40
CA LEU A 50 1.86 -21.53 9.80
C LEU A 50 1.49 -20.54 8.69
N TRP A 51 0.53 -20.88 7.83
CA TRP A 51 0.05 -19.96 6.79
C TRP A 51 -0.53 -18.69 7.40
N HIS A 52 -1.31 -18.80 8.48
CA HIS A 52 -1.88 -17.63 9.14
C HIS A 52 -0.88 -16.84 9.97
N GLU A 53 0.14 -17.48 10.54
CA GLU A 53 1.24 -16.79 11.25
C GLU A 53 2.12 -16.02 10.26
N LEU A 54 2.50 -16.63 9.14
CA LEU A 54 3.30 -15.98 8.11
C LEU A 54 2.53 -14.89 7.37
N ASN A 55 1.22 -15.05 7.20
CA ASN A 55 0.36 -14.04 6.59
C ASN A 55 -0.36 -13.17 7.63
N ASP A 56 0.11 -13.12 8.88
CA ASP A 56 -0.50 -12.25 9.88
C ASP A 56 -0.22 -10.79 9.50
N ALA A 57 -1.22 -10.19 8.83
CA ALA A 57 -1.16 -8.81 8.38
C ALA A 57 -0.83 -7.85 9.53
N LYS A 58 -1.13 -8.23 10.79
CA LYS A 58 -0.86 -7.42 11.98
C LYS A 58 0.62 -7.07 12.14
N GLN A 59 1.53 -8.00 11.85
CA GLN A 59 2.98 -7.75 11.94
C GLN A 59 3.44 -6.82 10.81
N SER A 60 2.90 -6.99 9.61
CA SER A 60 3.17 -6.08 8.47
C SER A 60 2.56 -4.69 8.64
N ILE A 61 1.42 -4.54 9.33
CA ILE A 61 0.74 -3.26 9.57
C ILE A 61 1.57 -2.36 10.51
N GLU A 62 2.23 -2.93 11.52
CA GLU A 62 3.11 -2.17 12.42
C GLU A 62 4.42 -1.73 11.76
N LEU A 63 4.82 -2.41 10.69
CA LEU A 63 6.09 -2.18 9.99
C LEU A 63 5.97 -1.29 8.75
N HIS A 64 4.77 -1.00 8.24
CA HIS A 64 4.64 -0.27 6.96
C HIS A 64 3.87 1.04 7.10
N SER A 65 4.18 1.99 6.23
CA SER A 65 3.39 3.20 6.01
C SER A 65 2.83 3.18 4.60
N GLY A 66 1.51 3.42 4.47
CA GLY A 66 0.90 3.55 3.15
C GLY A 66 1.31 4.84 2.47
N ALA A 67 1.72 4.75 1.21
CA ALA A 67 2.04 5.88 0.34
C ALA A 67 1.24 5.79 -0.96
N ALA A 68 0.95 6.94 -1.55
CA ALA A 68 0.25 7.05 -2.80
C ALA A 68 0.56 8.40 -3.47
N PHE A 69 0.40 8.44 -4.79
CA PHE A 69 0.32 9.69 -5.55
C PHE A 69 -0.68 9.54 -6.69
N ILE A 70 -1.13 10.68 -7.21
CA ILE A 70 -1.90 10.81 -8.44
C ILE A 70 -1.20 11.86 -9.29
N THR A 71 -1.12 11.66 -10.60
CA THR A 71 -0.67 12.68 -11.55
C THR A 71 -1.84 13.19 -12.37
N GLN A 72 -1.81 14.49 -12.66
CA GLN A 72 -2.80 15.15 -13.48
C GLN A 72 -2.12 15.99 -14.55
N ASP A 73 -2.79 16.20 -15.68
CA ASP A 73 -2.37 17.19 -16.67
C ASP A 73 -2.78 18.62 -16.25
N TYR A 74 -2.40 19.61 -17.04
CA TYR A 74 -2.74 21.02 -16.81
C TYR A 74 -4.26 21.31 -16.88
N SER A 75 -5.06 20.39 -17.42
CA SER A 75 -6.52 20.49 -17.49
C SER A 75 -7.20 19.78 -16.30
N GLY A 76 -6.43 19.19 -15.38
CA GLY A 76 -6.93 18.45 -14.21
C GLY A 76 -7.30 16.99 -14.52
N ASN A 77 -7.01 16.48 -15.72
CA ASN A 77 -7.30 15.09 -16.05
C ASN A 77 -6.29 14.16 -15.37
N VAL A 78 -6.78 13.13 -14.67
CA VAL A 78 -5.92 12.14 -14.02
C VAL A 78 -5.23 11.25 -15.06
N LEU A 79 -3.90 11.26 -15.04
CA LEU A 79 -3.05 10.48 -15.95
C LEU A 79 -2.61 9.15 -15.33
N HIS A 80 -2.17 9.19 -14.08
CA HIS A 80 -1.71 8.00 -13.36
C HIS A 80 -2.10 8.05 -11.89
N HIS A 81 -2.18 6.88 -11.27
CA HIS A 81 -2.19 6.74 -9.83
C HIS A 81 -1.29 5.59 -9.40
N ALA A 82 -0.72 5.71 -8.21
CA ALA A 82 0.18 4.71 -7.67
C ALA A 82 -0.04 4.50 -6.18
N ARG A 83 0.38 3.32 -5.71
CA ARG A 83 0.40 2.96 -4.29
C ARG A 83 1.71 2.26 -3.97
N GLU A 84 2.23 2.54 -2.79
CA GLU A 84 3.40 1.87 -2.22
C GLU A 84 3.18 1.55 -0.74
N ALA A 85 3.73 0.43 -0.29
CA ALA A 85 3.87 0.10 1.12
C ALA A 85 5.30 0.40 1.55
N LEU A 86 5.51 1.61 2.07
CA LEU A 86 6.81 2.01 2.56
C LEU A 86 7.19 1.15 3.76
N THR A 87 8.44 0.69 3.81
CA THR A 87 9.03 0.03 4.97
C THR A 87 9.00 0.92 6.21
N PHE A 88 9.36 0.34 7.35
CA PHE A 88 9.29 1.00 8.65
C PHE A 88 9.88 2.40 8.65
N SER A 89 9.09 3.32 9.20
CA SER A 89 9.43 4.72 9.36
C SER A 89 9.36 5.10 10.84
N PRO A 90 10.44 5.65 11.42
CA PRO A 90 10.50 5.95 12.85
C PRO A 90 9.56 7.07 13.30
N ASN A 91 9.01 7.85 12.36
CA ASN A 91 8.01 8.88 12.62
C ASN A 91 7.26 9.25 11.33
N ARG A 92 6.16 9.98 11.46
CA ARG A 92 5.29 10.38 10.34
C ARG A 92 6.00 11.23 9.29
N LEU A 93 6.88 12.15 9.70
CA LEU A 93 7.57 13.02 8.75
C LEU A 93 8.61 12.25 7.93
N THR A 94 9.29 11.26 8.52
CA THR A 94 10.15 10.34 7.76
C THR A 94 9.34 9.58 6.70
N ALA A 95 8.15 9.07 7.03
CA ALA A 95 7.29 8.38 6.06
C ALA A 95 6.85 9.31 4.92
N LYS A 96 6.47 10.56 5.25
CA LYS A 96 6.11 11.58 4.25
C LYS A 96 7.27 11.93 3.32
N LEU A 97 8.48 12.09 3.86
CA LEU A 97 9.69 12.37 3.08
C LEU A 97 10.06 11.18 2.18
N GLN A 98 9.92 9.95 2.66
CA GLN A 98 10.11 8.75 1.85
C GLN A 98 9.05 8.65 0.74
N CYS A 99 7.79 8.94 1.05
CA CYS A 99 6.72 9.01 0.06
C CYS A 99 7.03 10.04 -1.03
N LEU A 100 7.52 11.22 -0.66
CA LEU A 100 7.93 12.25 -1.61
C LEU A 100 9.10 11.80 -2.49
N GLU A 101 10.14 11.20 -1.87
CA GLU A 101 11.28 10.68 -2.61
C GLU A 101 10.84 9.63 -3.64
N TRP A 102 9.95 8.71 -3.24
CA TRP A 102 9.37 7.70 -4.13
C TRP A 102 8.54 8.32 -5.25
N ALA A 103 7.69 9.30 -4.95
CA ALA A 103 6.89 10.01 -5.95
C ALA A 103 7.77 10.71 -6.99
N LEU A 104 8.80 11.43 -6.55
CA LEU A 104 9.77 12.09 -7.45
C LEU A 104 10.50 11.07 -8.32
N ARG A 105 10.97 9.94 -7.77
CA ARG A 105 11.60 8.88 -8.59
C ARG A 105 10.63 8.37 -9.65
N SER A 106 9.37 8.16 -9.27
CA SER A 106 8.33 7.71 -10.19
C SER A 106 8.08 8.73 -11.31
N MET A 107 8.09 10.04 -11.00
CA MET A 107 7.94 11.09 -12.03
C MET A 107 9.09 11.08 -13.03
N LYS A 108 10.32 10.87 -12.53
CA LYS A 108 11.50 10.73 -13.37
C LYS A 108 11.43 9.50 -14.27
N ASP A 109 11.02 8.36 -13.73
CA ASP A 109 10.87 7.11 -14.47
C ASP A 109 9.77 7.20 -15.54
N LEU A 110 8.75 8.03 -15.29
CA LEU A 110 7.70 8.41 -16.25
C LEU A 110 8.13 9.52 -17.23
N ALA A 111 9.38 9.98 -17.15
CA ALA A 111 9.97 11.02 -17.97
C ALA A 111 9.30 12.41 -17.87
N TYR A 112 8.58 12.70 -16.78
CA TYR A 112 8.12 14.06 -16.51
C TYR A 112 9.30 14.95 -16.10
N GLN A 113 9.41 16.13 -16.71
CA GLN A 113 10.53 17.06 -16.49
C GLN A 113 10.12 18.36 -15.79
N ASP A 114 8.88 18.79 -15.98
CA ASP A 114 8.30 19.98 -15.35
C ASP A 114 7.12 19.54 -14.50
N ILE A 115 7.29 19.58 -13.18
CA ILE A 115 6.31 19.03 -12.24
C ILE A 115 6.01 20.00 -11.09
N VAL A 116 4.77 19.92 -10.60
CA VAL A 116 4.33 20.54 -9.35
C VAL A 116 3.92 19.42 -8.41
N ILE A 117 4.53 19.39 -7.22
CA ILE A 117 4.17 18.43 -6.17
C ILE A 117 3.26 19.12 -5.14
N GLY A 118 1.98 18.75 -5.15
CA GLY A 118 1.00 19.16 -4.15
C GLY A 118 0.98 18.22 -2.93
N SER A 119 0.92 18.76 -1.72
CA SER A 119 0.72 17.98 -0.49
C SER A 119 -0.16 18.70 0.52
N ASP A 120 -1.04 17.96 1.22
CA ASP A 120 -1.82 18.46 2.36
C ASP A 120 -0.99 18.64 3.66
N SER A 121 0.33 18.43 3.57
CA SER A 121 1.22 18.28 4.70
C SER A 121 2.17 19.48 4.84
N HIS A 122 1.77 20.48 5.64
CA HIS A 122 2.58 21.69 5.86
C HIS A 122 4.01 21.43 6.37
N ASP A 123 4.18 20.46 7.28
CA ASP A 123 5.50 20.07 7.82
C ASP A 123 6.42 19.47 6.74
N LEU A 124 5.86 18.74 5.77
CA LEU A 124 6.62 18.20 4.63
C LEU A 124 7.06 19.33 3.70
N ILE A 125 6.13 20.21 3.32
CA ILE A 125 6.42 21.34 2.44
C ILE A 125 7.45 22.27 3.09
N ASP A 126 7.28 22.61 4.37
CA ASP A 126 8.25 23.44 5.10
C ASP A 126 9.64 22.78 5.18
N ALA A 127 9.71 21.46 5.42
CA ALA A 127 10.98 20.75 5.49
C ALA A 127 11.74 20.75 4.16
N VAL A 128 11.05 20.62 3.03
CA VAL A 128 11.67 20.61 1.70
C VAL A 128 12.06 22.01 1.26
N MET A 129 11.23 23.01 1.56
CA MET A 129 11.49 24.41 1.20
C MET A 129 12.54 25.06 2.10
N GLN A 130 12.65 24.65 3.37
CA GLN A 130 13.56 25.23 4.36
C GLN A 130 14.39 24.16 5.08
N PRO A 131 15.20 23.34 4.36
CA PRO A 131 15.83 22.15 4.92
C PRO A 131 16.82 22.43 6.05
N LEU A 132 17.36 23.66 6.13
CA LEU A 132 18.26 24.07 7.21
C LEU A 132 17.55 24.14 8.58
N LYS A 133 16.23 24.38 8.61
CA LYS A 133 15.42 24.35 9.84
C LYS A 133 15.16 22.93 10.36
N TRP A 134 15.46 21.92 9.54
CA TRP A 134 15.12 20.51 9.79
C TRP A 134 16.36 19.60 9.81
N PRO A 135 17.38 19.90 10.65
CA PRO A 135 18.69 19.22 10.61
C PRO A 135 18.61 17.71 10.86
N ARG A 136 17.61 17.25 11.62
CA ARG A 136 17.35 15.81 11.86
C ARG A 136 17.10 15.03 10.57
N PHE A 137 16.54 15.67 9.54
CA PHE A 137 16.16 15.03 8.28
C PHE A 137 17.14 15.37 7.14
N ARG A 138 18.29 15.98 7.46
CA ARG A 138 19.26 16.50 6.48
C ARG A 138 19.60 15.50 5.37
N ILE A 139 19.86 14.24 5.71
CA ILE A 139 20.25 13.22 4.73
C ILE A 139 19.11 12.93 3.74
N LEU A 140 17.88 12.76 4.22
CA LEU A 140 16.72 12.57 3.34
C LEU A 140 16.46 13.81 2.49
N LEU A 141 16.51 15.00 3.10
CA LEU A 141 16.28 16.26 2.39
C LEU A 141 17.36 16.54 1.33
N GLN A 142 18.62 16.19 1.58
CA GLN A 142 19.69 16.27 0.59
C GLN A 142 19.42 15.31 -0.58
N LYS A 143 18.99 14.08 -0.30
CA LYS A 143 18.64 13.09 -1.33
C LYS A 143 17.48 13.58 -2.21
N ILE A 144 16.43 14.14 -1.59
CA ILE A 144 15.31 14.76 -2.30
C ILE A 144 15.79 15.94 -3.15
N LYS A 145 16.60 16.83 -2.58
CA LYS A 145 17.18 17.98 -3.31
C LYS A 145 17.99 17.53 -4.53
N SER A 146 18.85 16.52 -4.38
CA SER A 146 19.63 15.95 -5.49
C SER A 146 18.73 15.35 -6.56
N LEU A 147 17.61 14.74 -6.18
CA LEU A 147 16.63 14.20 -7.13
C LEU A 147 15.88 15.32 -7.87
N CYS A 148 15.43 16.36 -7.16
CA CYS A 148 14.80 17.53 -7.77
C CYS A 148 15.72 18.21 -8.80
N ALA A 149 17.04 18.23 -8.57
CA ALA A 149 18.00 18.79 -9.51
C ALA A 149 18.13 18.00 -10.83
N THR A 150 17.50 16.83 -10.95
CA THR A 150 17.47 16.05 -12.20
C THR A 150 16.30 16.37 -13.12
N PHE A 151 15.39 17.26 -12.68
CA PHE A 151 14.25 17.75 -13.44
C PHE A 151 14.55 19.12 -14.05
N SER A 152 13.84 19.49 -15.11
CA SER A 152 13.86 20.85 -15.65
C SER A 152 13.25 21.85 -14.66
N SER A 153 12.14 21.49 -14.03
CA SER A 153 11.47 22.31 -13.02
C SER A 153 10.72 21.46 -12.00
N VAL A 154 10.85 21.82 -10.71
CA VAL A 154 10.06 21.24 -9.62
C VAL A 154 9.57 22.36 -8.71
N ALA A 155 8.25 22.44 -8.54
CA ALA A 155 7.62 23.29 -7.54
C ALA A 155 6.94 22.44 -6.45
N PHE A 156 6.79 23.03 -5.27
CA PHE A 156 6.11 22.41 -4.13
C PHE A 156 4.98 23.31 -3.67
N GLU A 157 3.79 22.74 -3.54
CA GLU A 157 2.58 23.48 -3.16
C GLU A 157 1.87 22.81 -2.00
N THR A 158 1.27 23.64 -1.15
CA THR A 158 0.38 23.16 -0.10
C THR A 158 -1.02 23.06 -0.66
N GLU A 159 -1.66 21.91 -0.47
CA GLU A 159 -3.03 21.66 -0.88
C GLU A 159 -3.97 21.53 0.32
N SER A 160 -5.27 21.65 0.05
CA SER A 160 -6.27 21.32 1.05
C SER A 160 -6.36 19.80 1.25
N ILE A 161 -6.74 19.39 2.46
CA ILE A 161 -7.03 17.97 2.76
C ILE A 161 -8.16 17.44 1.85
N GLY A 162 -9.08 18.31 1.42
CA GLY A 162 -10.17 17.97 0.52
C GLY A 162 -9.65 17.53 -0.85
N SER A 163 -8.78 18.34 -1.45
CA SER A 163 -8.16 18.06 -2.76
C SER A 163 -7.30 16.78 -2.73
N ASN A 164 -6.71 16.46 -1.58
CA ASN A 164 -5.82 15.30 -1.43
C ASN A 164 -6.56 14.03 -0.93
N LYS A 165 -7.89 14.04 -0.87
CA LYS A 165 -8.70 12.97 -0.24
C LYS A 165 -8.53 11.62 -0.95
N ILE A 166 -8.52 11.62 -2.28
CA ILE A 166 -8.40 10.38 -3.07
C ILE A 166 -7.06 9.69 -2.78
N VAL A 167 -5.96 10.44 -2.85
CA VAL A 167 -4.61 9.93 -2.55
C VAL A 167 -4.54 9.37 -1.13
N ARG A 168 -5.15 10.04 -0.15
CA ARG A 168 -5.23 9.55 1.23
C ARG A 168 -5.97 8.23 1.34
N GLU A 169 -7.07 8.04 0.61
CA GLU A 169 -7.80 6.78 0.62
C GLU A 169 -7.00 5.65 -0.05
N ILE A 170 -6.23 5.94 -1.10
CA ILE A 170 -5.29 4.96 -1.69
C ILE A 170 -4.23 4.57 -0.66
N ALA A 171 -3.58 5.54 -0.01
CA ALA A 171 -2.55 5.29 1.00
C ALA A 171 -3.09 4.48 2.19
N LYS A 172 -4.27 4.84 2.71
CA LYS A 172 -4.92 4.10 3.81
C LYS A 172 -5.29 2.67 3.41
N SER A 173 -5.60 2.42 2.13
CA SER A 173 -5.92 1.06 1.66
C SER A 173 -4.76 0.08 1.82
N VAL A 174 -3.50 0.56 1.90
CA VAL A 174 -2.33 -0.29 2.16
C VAL A 174 -2.49 -1.04 3.47
N LEU A 175 -2.74 -0.31 4.56
CA LEU A 175 -2.83 -0.89 5.90
C LEU A 175 -4.21 -1.49 6.17
N ARG A 176 -5.28 -0.82 5.71
CA ARG A 176 -6.66 -1.27 5.93
C ARG A 176 -6.97 -2.56 5.19
N ASP A 177 -6.51 -2.68 3.94
CA ASP A 177 -6.89 -3.77 3.04
C ASP A 177 -5.70 -4.74 2.80
N GLY A 178 -4.58 -4.59 3.52
CA GLY A 178 -3.40 -5.47 3.44
C GLY A 178 -2.67 -5.42 2.10
N ARG A 179 -2.73 -4.29 1.39
CA ARG A 179 -2.26 -4.18 0.01
C ARG A 179 -0.80 -3.75 -0.07
N PHE A 180 0.09 -4.65 0.34
CA PHE A 180 1.53 -4.39 0.45
C PHE A 180 2.30 -4.42 -0.88
N GLN A 181 1.68 -4.90 -1.96
CA GLN A 181 2.28 -4.84 -3.30
C GLN A 181 2.18 -3.43 -3.86
N SER A 182 3.29 -2.91 -4.39
CA SER A 182 3.32 -1.63 -5.10
C SER A 182 2.70 -1.75 -6.49
N TYR A 183 2.12 -0.66 -6.99
CA TYR A 183 1.66 -0.59 -8.37
C TYR A 183 1.65 0.86 -8.88
N LEU A 184 1.70 0.97 -10.20
CA LEU A 184 1.44 2.18 -10.97
C LEU A 184 0.42 1.82 -12.06
N ALA A 185 -0.65 2.61 -12.19
CA ALA A 185 -1.71 2.38 -13.17
C ALA A 185 -2.07 3.67 -13.90
N LEU A 186 -2.50 3.52 -15.16
CA LEU A 186 -3.01 4.59 -16.00
C LEU A 186 -4.44 4.99 -15.58
N GLY A 187 -4.74 6.28 -15.69
CA GLY A 187 -6.01 6.88 -15.31
C GLY A 187 -6.26 6.91 -13.81
N GLY A 188 -7.49 7.24 -13.43
CA GLY A 188 -7.94 7.24 -12.04
C GLY A 188 -8.30 5.83 -11.53
N PRO A 189 -8.22 5.57 -10.21
CA PRO A 189 -8.64 4.31 -9.62
C PRO A 189 -10.14 4.06 -9.81
N ALA A 190 -10.51 3.03 -10.58
CA ALA A 190 -11.91 2.69 -10.88
C ALA A 190 -12.78 2.51 -9.63
N TRP A 191 -12.21 1.96 -8.55
CA TRP A 191 -12.88 1.75 -7.27
C TRP A 191 -13.12 3.05 -6.46
N LEU A 192 -12.54 4.18 -6.87
CA LEU A 192 -12.79 5.52 -6.31
C LEU A 192 -13.48 6.46 -7.32
N HIS A 193 -13.98 5.95 -8.45
CA HIS A 193 -14.66 6.75 -9.48
C HIS A 193 -15.75 7.67 -8.92
N HIS A 194 -16.53 7.21 -7.93
CA HIS A 194 -17.57 8.02 -7.28
C HIS A 194 -17.02 9.26 -6.55
N LEU A 195 -15.80 9.19 -5.99
CA LEU A 195 -15.15 10.33 -5.36
C LEU A 195 -14.53 11.26 -6.40
N ILE A 196 -13.88 10.70 -7.42
CA ILE A 196 -13.30 11.46 -8.54
C ILE A 196 -14.36 12.31 -9.22
N ASN A 197 -15.52 11.72 -9.56
CA ASN A 197 -16.60 12.45 -10.22
C ASN A 197 -17.20 13.54 -9.34
N ARG A 198 -17.28 13.31 -8.03
CA ARG A 198 -17.79 14.31 -7.08
C ARG A 198 -16.85 15.51 -6.95
N GLU A 199 -15.53 15.27 -7.00
CA GLU A 199 -14.54 16.35 -6.98
C GLU A 199 -14.52 17.12 -8.31
N ALA A 200 -14.62 16.43 -9.46
CA ALA A 200 -14.71 17.09 -10.77
C ALA A 200 -15.90 18.06 -10.86
N THR A 201 -17.06 17.69 -10.29
CA THR A 201 -18.25 18.57 -10.25
C THR A 201 -18.11 19.78 -9.33
N LEU A 202 -17.24 19.73 -8.31
CA LEU A 202 -17.01 20.85 -7.39
C LEU A 202 -16.01 21.87 -7.93
N VAL A 203 -15.14 21.48 -8.86
CA VAL A 203 -14.17 22.37 -9.52
C VAL A 203 -14.81 23.13 -10.70
N SER A 204 -15.91 22.60 -11.25
CA SER A 204 -16.62 23.18 -12.40
C SER A 204 -17.85 24.04 -12.01
N SER A 205 -18.01 24.33 -10.73
CA SER A 205 -19.05 25.18 -10.13
C SER A 205 -18.45 26.39 -9.42
#